data_AF-A0A7V9R155-F1
#
_entry.id   AF-A0A7V9R155-F1
#
_cell.length_a   1.000
_cell.length_b   1.000
_cell.length_c   1.000
_cell.angle_alpha   90.00
_cell.angle_beta   90.00
_cell.angle_gamma   90.00
#
_symmetry.space_group_name_H-M   'P 1'
#
loop_
_entity.id
_entity.type
_entity.pdbx_description
1 polymer ?
#
loop_
_entity_poly.entity_id
_entity_poly.type
_entity_poly.pdbx_seq_one_letter_code
_entity_poly.pdbx_strand_id
1 'polypeptide(L)'
;KTQPYADIAYGWAMEDTTGFAKLLADPSTGQLLGAHIIGPQASSLIQPVIQAMSFGLPVAEMARGQYWIHPAMPEVIENALLGLPLD
;
A
#
# COMPACT_ATOMS: atom_id res chain seq x y z
N LYS A 1 -4.03 -4.42 -6.96
CA LYS A 1 -4.07 -5.35 -5.80
C LYS A 1 -5.00 -4.79 -4.73
N THR A 2 -5.84 -5.61 -4.11
CA THR A 2 -6.56 -5.26 -2.87
C THR A 2 -5.92 -6.02 -1.72
N GLN A 3 -5.59 -5.32 -0.65
CA GLN A 3 -4.90 -5.81 0.52
C GLN A 3 -5.75 -5.56 1.77
N PRO A 4 -6.34 -6.60 2.39
CA PRO A 4 -7.01 -6.49 3.68
C PRO A 4 -6.08 -5.98 4.79
N TYR A 5 -6.62 -5.23 5.73
CA TYR A 5 -5.90 -4.81 6.94
C TYR A 5 -5.56 -6.01 7.83
N ALA A 6 -6.48 -6.98 7.95
CA ALA A 6 -6.31 -8.20 8.75
C ALA A 6 -5.05 -9.01 8.41
N ASP A 7 -4.54 -8.86 7.19
CA ASP A 7 -3.43 -9.66 6.67
C ASP A 7 -2.04 -9.12 7.10
N ILE A 8 -1.98 -7.94 7.71
CA ILE A 8 -0.75 -7.41 8.32
C ILE A 8 -0.76 -7.59 9.84
N ALA A 9 0.41 -7.68 10.47
CA ALA A 9 0.51 -7.96 11.91
C ALA A 9 -0.23 -6.93 12.77
N TYR A 10 -0.11 -5.64 12.44
CA TYR A 10 -0.80 -4.58 13.17
C TYR A 10 -2.33 -4.66 13.01
N GLY A 11 -2.81 -4.89 11.78
CA GLY A 11 -4.25 -4.99 11.51
C GLY A 11 -4.89 -6.25 12.10
N TRP A 12 -4.16 -7.37 12.11
CA TRP A 12 -4.52 -8.56 12.87
C TRP A 12 -4.67 -8.26 14.36
N ALA A 13 -3.69 -7.56 14.96
CA ALA A 13 -3.74 -7.19 16.38
C ALA A 13 -4.87 -6.20 16.72
N MET A 14 -5.35 -5.42 15.75
CA MET A 14 -6.51 -4.56 15.89
C MET A 14 -7.85 -5.30 15.73
N GLU A 15 -7.83 -6.58 15.35
CA GLU A 15 -9.01 -7.36 14.96
C GLU A 15 -9.83 -6.68 13.84
N ASP A 16 -9.17 -5.92 12.94
CA ASP A 16 -9.86 -5.28 11.82
C ASP A 16 -10.17 -6.31 10.73
N THR A 17 -11.46 -6.59 10.53
CA THR A 17 -11.97 -7.53 9.54
C THR A 17 -12.62 -6.87 8.33
N THR A 18 -12.61 -5.53 8.27
CA THR A 18 -13.39 -4.75 7.28
C THR A 18 -12.54 -3.81 6.45
N GLY A 19 -11.40 -3.34 6.97
CA GLY A 19 -10.50 -2.41 6.33
C GLY A 19 -9.70 -3.02 5.18
N PHE A 20 -9.38 -2.20 4.18
CA PHE A 20 -8.51 -2.59 3.08
C PHE A 20 -7.81 -1.40 2.42
N ALA A 21 -6.70 -1.67 1.75
CA ALA A 21 -6.04 -0.78 0.80
C ALA A 21 -6.07 -1.41 -0.61
N LYS A 22 -6.50 -0.66 -1.61
CA LYS A 22 -6.50 -1.07 -3.02
C LYS A 22 -5.58 -0.15 -3.81
N LEU A 23 -4.58 -0.73 -4.46
CA LEU A 23 -3.66 -0.03 -5.36
C LEU A 23 -3.90 -0.43 -6.81
N LEU A 24 -3.79 0.54 -7.71
CA LEU A 24 -3.86 0.40 -9.16
C LEU A 24 -2.52 0.85 -9.75
N ALA A 25 -1.97 0.06 -10.66
CA ALA A 25 -0.73 0.37 -11.35
C ALA A 25 -0.87 0.03 -12.83
N ASP A 26 -0.12 0.76 -13.65
CA ASP A 26 0.00 0.50 -15.08
C ASP A 26 1.05 -0.60 -15.33
N PRO A 27 0.65 -1.75 -15.91
CA PRO A 27 1.57 -2.85 -16.16
C PRO A 27 2.65 -2.52 -17.19
N SER A 28 2.44 -1.53 -18.06
CA SER A 28 3.41 -1.18 -19.10
C SER A 28 4.52 -0.26 -18.60
N THR A 29 4.22 0.58 -17.60
CA THR A 29 5.16 1.59 -17.08
C THR A 29 5.64 1.32 -15.66
N GLY A 30 4.95 0.43 -14.93
CA GLY A 30 5.24 0.18 -13.52
C GLY A 30 4.87 1.34 -12.59
N GLN A 31 4.10 2.33 -13.07
CA GLN A 31 3.69 3.50 -12.31
C GLN A 31 2.36 3.28 -11.57
N LEU A 32 2.21 3.89 -10.40
CA LEU A 32 0.93 3.96 -9.70
C LEU A 32 -0.06 4.85 -10.45
N LEU A 33 -1.27 4.33 -10.66
CA LEU A 33 -2.40 5.05 -11.26
C LEU A 33 -3.34 5.63 -10.19
N GLY A 34 -3.36 5.03 -9.00
CA GLY A 34 -4.21 5.50 -7.91
C GLY A 34 -4.37 4.49 -6.79
N ALA A 35 -5.05 4.93 -5.73
CA ALA A 35 -5.34 4.12 -4.56
C ALA A 35 -6.70 4.43 -3.94
N HIS A 36 -7.25 3.45 -3.23
CA HIS A 36 -8.41 3.62 -2.35
C HIS A 36 -8.11 2.94 -1.03
N ILE A 37 -8.38 3.60 0.09
CA ILE A 37 -8.11 3.06 1.43
C ILE A 37 -9.36 3.27 2.28
N ILE A 38 -9.83 2.20 2.92
CA ILE A 38 -10.92 2.22 3.89
C ILE A 38 -10.41 1.59 5.17
N GLY A 39 -10.44 2.31 6.28
CA GLY A 39 -10.04 1.80 7.59
C GLY A 39 -9.32 2.84 8.44
N PRO A 40 -8.85 2.45 9.63
CA PRO A 40 -8.05 3.30 10.50
C PRO A 40 -6.85 3.90 9.79
N GLN A 41 -6.54 5.16 10.11
CA GLN A 41 -5.38 5.90 9.61
C GLN A 41 -5.33 6.10 8.07
N ALA A 42 -6.43 5.88 7.34
CA ALA A 42 -6.46 6.00 5.88
C ALA A 42 -5.92 7.33 5.34
N SER A 43 -6.18 8.44 6.03
CA SER A 43 -5.67 9.78 5.66
C SER A 43 -4.15 9.91 5.81
N SER A 44 -3.53 9.17 6.73
CA SER A 44 -2.07 9.11 6.88
C SER A 44 -1.46 8.12 5.91
N LEU A 45 -2.12 6.98 5.68
CA LEU A 45 -1.64 5.93 4.77
C LEU A 45 -1.68 6.33 3.30
N ILE A 46 -2.60 7.20 2.90
CA ILE A 46 -2.66 7.69 1.51
C ILE A 46 -1.51 8.63 1.17
N GLN A 47 -0.90 9.30 2.16
CA GLN A 47 0.16 10.28 1.96
C GLN A 47 1.39 9.73 1.20
N PRO A 48 1.99 8.59 1.57
CA PRO A 48 3.12 8.03 0.81
C PRO A 48 2.73 7.63 -0.63
N VAL A 49 1.47 7.22 -0.87
CA VAL A 49 0.97 6.93 -2.21
C VAL A 49 0.89 8.21 -3.04
N ILE A 50 0.33 9.30 -2.48
CA ILE A 50 0.29 10.62 -3.13
C ILE A 50 1.70 11.09 -3.45
N GLN A 51 2.66 10.91 -2.54
CA GLN A 51 4.05 11.29 -2.74
C GLN A 51 4.68 10.52 -3.90
N ALA A 52 4.51 9.19 -3.93
CA ALA A 52 5.03 8.35 -5.00
C ALA A 52 4.44 8.75 -6.37
N MET A 53 3.12 8.97 -6.44
CA MET A 53 2.46 9.43 -7.67
C MET A 53 2.92 10.83 -8.10
N SER A 54 3.07 11.76 -7.15
CA SER A 54 3.50 13.14 -7.42
C SER A 54 4.94 13.21 -7.94
N PHE A 55 5.81 12.31 -7.50
CA PHE A 55 7.20 12.25 -7.92
C PHE A 55 7.47 11.22 -9.03
N GLY A 56 6.44 10.49 -9.48
CA GLY A 56 6.60 9.46 -10.50
C GLY A 56 7.50 8.30 -10.06
N LEU A 57 7.49 7.96 -8.77
CA LEU A 57 8.27 6.87 -8.21
C LEU A 57 7.71 5.51 -8.69
N PRO A 58 8.52 4.66 -9.35
CA PRO A 58 8.06 3.35 -9.79
C PRO A 58 7.61 2.47 -8.62
N VAL A 59 6.60 1.61 -8.85
CA VAL A 59 6.05 0.70 -7.84
C VAL A 59 7.13 -0.18 -7.21
N ALA A 60 8.02 -0.75 -8.03
CA ALA A 60 9.08 -1.64 -7.55
C ALA A 60 10.05 -0.92 -6.59
N GLU A 61 10.37 0.34 -6.88
CA GLU A 61 11.23 1.17 -6.04
C GLU A 61 10.50 1.62 -4.77
N MET A 62 9.23 2.01 -4.86
CA MET A 62 8.43 2.34 -3.67
C MET A 62 8.29 1.14 -2.73
N ALA A 63 8.11 -0.06 -3.27
CA ALA A 63 7.93 -1.27 -2.48
C ALA A 63 9.21 -1.68 -1.72
N ARG A 64 10.39 -1.46 -2.30
CA ARG A 64 11.66 -2.04 -1.81
C ARG A 64 12.77 -1.05 -1.49
N GLY A 65 12.64 0.22 -1.89
CA GLY A 65 13.69 1.23 -1.76
C GLY A 65 13.77 1.88 -0.38
N GLN A 66 12.71 1.79 0.43
CA GLN A 66 12.68 2.24 1.82
C GLN A 66 12.36 1.09 2.78
N TYR A 67 12.52 1.36 4.08
CA TYR A 67 12.07 0.44 5.12
C TYR A 67 10.62 0.72 5.51
N TRP A 68 9.82 -0.34 5.56
CA TRP A 68 8.50 -0.33 6.14
C TRP A 68 8.60 -0.76 7.61
N ILE A 69 7.98 0.02 8.49
CA ILE A 69 8.09 -0.20 9.94
C ILE A 69 7.22 -1.40 10.32
N HIS A 70 7.79 -2.31 11.12
CA HIS A 70 7.09 -3.47 11.65
C HIS A 70 7.03 -3.45 13.19
N PRO A 71 5.90 -3.79 13.82
CA PRO A 71 4.56 -3.88 13.22
C PRO A 71 3.93 -2.47 13.11
N ALA A 72 3.42 -2.10 11.93
CA ALA A 72 2.73 -0.82 11.76
C ALA A 72 1.75 -0.83 10.57
N MET A 73 0.79 0.09 10.62
CA MET A 73 -0.21 0.26 9.55
C MET A 73 0.39 0.46 8.13
N PRO A 74 1.52 1.15 7.92
CA PRO A 74 2.12 1.29 6.59
C PRO A 74 2.43 -0.03 5.85
N GLU A 75 2.62 -1.15 6.56
CA GLU A 75 2.80 -2.48 5.96
C GLU A 75 1.63 -2.87 5.04
N VAL A 76 0.42 -2.33 5.25
CA VAL A 76 -0.73 -2.61 4.35
C VAL A 76 -0.49 -2.06 2.95
N ILE A 77 0.21 -0.92 2.85
CA ILE A 77 0.58 -0.31 1.58
C ILE A 77 1.73 -1.10 0.95
N GLU A 78 2.74 -1.48 1.74
CA GLU A 78 3.83 -2.37 1.29
C GLU A 78 3.29 -3.66 0.66
N ASN A 79 2.44 -4.40 1.39
CA ASN A 79 1.89 -5.66 0.91
C ASN A 79 0.98 -5.46 -0.32
N ALA A 80 0.27 -4.33 -0.39
CA ALA A 80 -0.49 -3.98 -1.58
C ALA A 80 0.42 -3.71 -2.79
N LEU A 81 1.57 -3.05 -2.60
CA LEU A 81 2.55 -2.80 -3.65
C LEU A 81 3.19 -4.10 -4.12
N LEU A 82 3.67 -4.94 -3.19
CA LEU A 82 4.30 -6.23 -3.48
C LEU A 82 3.34 -7.23 -4.15
N GLY A 83 2.04 -7.09 -3.92
CA GLY A 83 1.01 -7.92 -4.54
C GLY A 83 0.51 -7.43 -5.89
N LEU A 84 1.05 -6.33 -6.44
CA LEU A 84 0.71 -5.89 -7.79
C LEU A 84 1.34 -6.85 -8.83
N PRO A 85 0.59 -7.27 -9.87
CA PRO A 85 1.09 -8.16 -10.92
C PRO A 85 1.90 -7.35 -11.94
N LEU A 86 3.06 -6.86 -11.51
CA LEU A 86 4.04 -6.20 -12.37
C LEU A 86 5.22 -7.16 -12.51
N ASP A 87 5.59 -7.45 -13.75
CA ASP A 87 6.69 -8.37 -14.10
C ASP A 87 8.07 -7.83 -13.69
#